data_AF-A0A6A0H7S3-F1
#
_entry.id   AF-A0A6A0H7S3-F1
#
_cell.length_a   1.000
_cell.length_b   1.000
_cell.length_c   1.000
_cell.angle_alpha   90.00
_cell.angle_beta   90.00
_cell.angle_gamma   90.00
#
_symmetry.space_group_name_H-M   'P 1'
#
loop_
_entity.id
_entity.type
_entity.pdbx_description
1 polymer ?
#
loop_
_entity_poly.entity_id
_entity_poly.type
_entity_poly.pdbx_seq_one_letter_code
_entity_poly.pdbx_strand_id
1 'polypeptide(L)'
;MPDISRYTLATSLDWSYGGVNSSLPGNGGPLCASFSSVERRIFETTLASILSIFYTWWGLRCLSMPPTLHFVRKDRGGKRLLLVVVSMVFGMEIGFKFASKQLIYLLNPCHITTALQIYLLAAPPSRFVTIMFRIHLNYLNGAILAILFPVTNTRVVRWCSLGTSIFGLN
;
A
#
# COMPACT_ATOMS: atom_id res chain seq x y z
N MET A 1 -32.54 12.21 -23.04
CA MET A 1 -31.62 11.07 -22.80
C MET A 1 -30.27 11.67 -22.40
N PRO A 2 -29.84 11.62 -21.13
CA PRO A 2 -28.59 12.24 -20.73
C PRO A 2 -27.39 11.32 -20.99
N ASP A 3 -26.39 11.94 -21.60
CA ASP A 3 -25.09 11.49 -22.07
C ASP A 3 -24.37 10.40 -21.24
N ILE A 4 -24.01 9.29 -21.91
CA ILE A 4 -23.14 8.21 -21.39
C ILE A 4 -21.66 8.66 -21.38
N SER A 5 -21.33 9.85 -21.87
CA SER A 5 -19.96 10.40 -21.98
C SER A 5 -19.47 11.16 -20.73
N ARG A 6 -19.88 10.79 -19.51
CA ARG A 6 -19.43 11.45 -18.26
C ARG A 6 -18.12 10.90 -17.66
N TYR A 7 -17.54 9.86 -18.24
CA TYR A 7 -16.31 9.23 -17.75
C TYR A 7 -15.13 9.45 -18.72
N THR A 8 -14.76 10.71 -18.96
CA THR A 8 -13.52 11.04 -19.69
C THR A 8 -12.31 10.73 -18.81
N LEU A 9 -11.20 10.27 -19.41
CA LEU A 9 -9.93 10.04 -18.69
C LEU A 9 -9.51 11.25 -17.85
N ALA A 10 -9.78 12.47 -18.33
CA ALA A 10 -9.51 13.71 -17.60
C ALA A 10 -10.25 13.78 -16.26
N THR A 11 -11.53 13.42 -16.24
CA THR A 11 -12.35 13.39 -15.01
C THR A 11 -11.82 12.30 -14.07
N SER A 12 -11.52 11.10 -14.58
CA SER A 12 -10.96 10.00 -13.78
C SER A 12 -9.58 10.35 -13.20
N LEU A 13 -8.75 11.09 -13.95
CA LEU A 13 -7.45 11.58 -13.50
C LEU A 13 -7.58 12.71 -12.47
N ASP A 14 -8.56 13.61 -12.60
CA ASP A 14 -8.82 14.66 -11.62
C ASP A 14 -9.26 14.09 -10.26
N TRP A 15 -10.17 13.11 -10.25
CA TRP A 15 -10.57 12.44 -9.02
C TRP A 15 -9.44 11.62 -8.38
N SER A 16 -8.54 11.07 -9.19
CA SER A 16 -7.46 10.20 -8.70
C SER A 16 -6.18 10.92 -8.30
N TYR A 17 -5.83 12.00 -9.00
CA TYR A 17 -4.55 12.69 -8.89
C TYR A 17 -4.67 14.22 -8.75
N GLY A 18 -5.86 14.81 -8.95
CA GLY A 18 -6.06 16.27 -8.96
C GLY A 18 -5.82 16.96 -7.63
N GLY A 19 -5.86 16.23 -6.50
CA GLY A 19 -5.55 16.74 -5.17
C GLY A 19 -4.12 16.44 -4.68
N VAL A 20 -3.27 15.87 -5.53
CA VAL A 20 -1.89 15.52 -5.17
C VAL A 20 -1.02 16.77 -5.16
N ASN A 21 -0.48 17.12 -3.99
CA ASN A 21 0.43 18.25 -3.85
C ASN A 21 1.89 17.83 -4.13
N SER A 22 2.39 18.22 -5.30
CA SER A 22 3.75 17.95 -5.80
C SER A 22 4.84 18.82 -5.16
N SER A 23 4.48 19.85 -4.38
CA SER A 23 5.46 20.64 -3.63
C SER A 23 5.98 19.92 -2.38
N LEU A 24 5.25 18.92 -1.88
CA LEU A 24 5.70 18.06 -0.79
C LEU A 24 6.72 17.04 -1.32
N PRO A 25 7.96 17.00 -0.78
CA PRO A 25 9.04 16.18 -1.31
C PRO A 25 8.76 14.66 -1.28
N GLY A 26 7.80 14.20 -0.45
CA GLY A 26 7.35 12.81 -0.40
C GLY A 26 6.25 12.42 -1.39
N ASN A 27 5.64 13.38 -2.09
CA ASN A 27 4.47 13.16 -2.95
C ASN A 27 4.79 13.11 -4.44
N GLY A 28 6.08 13.10 -4.82
CA GLY A 28 6.51 12.97 -6.22
C GLY A 28 6.56 14.29 -6.99
N GLY A 29 7.24 15.30 -6.43
CA GLY A 29 7.49 16.58 -7.10
C GLY A 29 8.45 16.51 -8.29
N PRO A 30 8.64 17.61 -9.04
CA PRO A 30 9.53 17.65 -10.20
C PRO A 30 10.98 17.26 -9.86
N LEU A 31 11.46 17.61 -8.66
CA LEU A 31 12.76 17.19 -8.14
C LEU A 31 12.86 15.67 -7.91
N CYS A 32 11.77 15.04 -7.46
CA CYS A 32 11.68 13.59 -7.34
C CYS A 32 11.57 12.92 -8.73
N ALA A 33 10.86 13.56 -9.66
CA ALA A 33 10.72 13.11 -11.03
C ALA A 33 12.02 13.18 -11.83
N SER A 34 12.90 14.14 -11.55
CA SER A 34 14.21 14.26 -12.19
C SER A 34 15.33 13.47 -11.51
N PHE A 35 15.14 13.02 -10.26
CA PHE A 35 16.15 12.28 -9.49
C PHE A 35 16.64 10.98 -10.15
N SER A 36 15.78 10.32 -10.95
CA SER A 36 16.16 9.10 -11.68
C SER A 36 15.74 9.22 -13.14
N SER A 37 16.62 8.86 -14.07
CA SER A 37 16.31 8.85 -15.51
C SER A 37 15.17 7.88 -15.82
N VAL A 38 14.40 8.18 -16.87
CA VAL A 38 13.26 7.36 -17.30
C VAL A 38 13.71 5.94 -17.68
N GLU A 39 14.84 5.81 -18.37
CA GLU A 39 15.42 4.51 -18.73
C GLU A 39 15.72 3.65 -17.51
N ARG A 40 16.36 4.26 -16.48
CA ARG A 40 16.66 3.58 -15.22
C ARG A 40 15.39 3.18 -14.48
N ARG A 41 14.36 4.04 -14.45
CA ARG A 41 13.07 3.72 -13.83
C ARG A 41 12.41 2.53 -14.50
N ILE A 42 12.40 2.49 -15.84
CA ILE A 42 11.81 1.37 -16.59
C ILE A 42 12.58 0.09 -16.29
N PHE A 43 13.92 0.13 -16.32
CA PHE A 43 14.75 -1.03 -16.02
C PHE A 43 14.55 -1.55 -14.59
N GLU A 44 14.68 -0.67 -13.58
CA GLU A 44 14.52 -1.03 -12.17
C GLU A 44 13.11 -1.56 -11.89
N THR A 45 12.07 -0.90 -12.43
CA THR A 45 10.68 -1.34 -12.24
C THR A 45 10.42 -2.68 -12.91
N THR A 46 10.96 -2.90 -14.12
CA THR A 46 10.81 -4.17 -14.84
C THR A 46 11.50 -5.31 -14.08
N LEU A 47 12.75 -5.10 -13.67
CA LEU A 47 13.51 -6.08 -12.90
C LEU A 47 12.83 -6.40 -11.56
N ALA A 48 12.42 -5.37 -10.81
CA ALA A 48 11.72 -5.54 -9.54
C ALA A 48 10.38 -6.27 -9.72
N SER A 49 9.65 -6.01 -10.81
CA SER A 49 8.39 -6.69 -11.12
C SER A 49 8.61 -8.16 -11.44
N ILE A 50 9.61 -8.49 -12.26
CA ILE A 50 9.97 -9.89 -12.58
C ILE A 50 10.35 -10.66 -11.31
N LEU A 51 11.21 -10.08 -10.48
CA LEU A 51 11.61 -10.70 -9.20
C LEU A 51 10.41 -10.87 -8.27
N SER A 52 9.53 -9.87 -8.18
CA SER A 52 8.33 -9.92 -7.34
C SER A 52 7.37 -11.04 -7.78
N ILE A 53 7.16 -11.20 -9.10
CA ILE A 53 6.35 -12.29 -9.66
C ILE A 53 6.99 -13.64 -9.35
N PHE A 54 8.31 -13.77 -9.55
CA PHE A 54 9.05 -14.99 -9.26
C PHE A 54 8.94 -15.40 -7.79
N TYR A 55 9.22 -14.49 -6.85
CA TYR A 55 9.11 -14.77 -5.41
C TYR A 55 7.68 -15.05 -4.97
N THR A 56 6.70 -14.36 -5.55
CA THR A 56 5.29 -14.62 -5.25
C THR A 56 4.89 -16.01 -5.73
N TRP A 57 5.24 -16.36 -6.98
CA TRP A 57 4.97 -17.69 -7.53
C TRP A 57 5.69 -18.79 -6.72
N TRP A 58 6.96 -18.59 -6.40
CA TRP A 58 7.73 -19.50 -5.57
C TRP A 58 7.11 -19.67 -4.18
N GLY A 59 6.75 -18.55 -3.53
CA GLY A 59 6.08 -18.56 -2.23
C GLY A 59 4.75 -19.31 -2.25
N LEU A 60 3.95 -19.12 -3.32
CA LEU A 60 2.70 -19.87 -3.54
C LEU A 60 2.93 -21.36 -3.73
N ARG A 61 4.03 -21.77 -4.37
CA ARG A 61 4.41 -23.19 -4.52
C ARG A 61 4.91 -23.80 -3.22
N CYS A 62 5.62 -23.04 -2.40
CA CYS A 62 6.14 -23.48 -1.10
C CYS A 62 5.11 -23.43 0.04
N LEU A 63 3.92 -22.88 -0.21
CA LEU A 63 2.83 -22.85 0.76
C LEU A 63 2.23 -24.25 0.93
N SER A 64 2.83 -25.05 1.83
CA SER A 64 2.25 -26.33 2.25
C SER A 64 0.94 -26.10 2.99
N MET A 65 -0.17 -26.57 2.40
CA MET A 65 -1.49 -26.52 3.03
C MET A 65 -1.78 -27.83 3.78
N PRO A 66 -2.30 -27.77 5.02
CA PRO A 66 -2.81 -28.96 5.67
C PRO A 66 -4.01 -29.51 4.86
N PRO A 67 -4.04 -30.81 4.55
CA PRO A 67 -5.05 -31.42 3.68
C PRO A 67 -6.46 -31.45 4.30
N THR A 68 -6.56 -31.31 5.62
CA THR A 68 -7.82 -31.23 6.35
C THR A 68 -7.85 -29.97 7.22
N LEU A 69 -8.64 -28.99 6.83
CA LEU A 69 -8.95 -27.84 7.69
C LEU A 69 -10.15 -28.20 8.55
N HIS A 70 -9.90 -28.66 9.78
CA HIS A 70 -10.94 -28.85 10.78
C HIS A 70 -11.36 -27.48 11.34
N PHE A 71 -12.37 -26.87 10.73
CA PHE A 71 -12.85 -25.54 11.10
C PHE A 71 -13.78 -25.60 12.31
N VAL A 72 -13.24 -25.36 13.51
CA VAL A 72 -14.08 -25.09 14.68
C VAL A 72 -14.50 -23.62 14.63
N ARG A 73 -15.76 -23.37 14.23
CA ARG A 73 -16.35 -22.03 14.23
C ARG A 73 -16.58 -21.56 15.66
N LYS A 74 -15.54 -20.97 16.26
CA LYS A 74 -15.65 -20.27 17.54
C LYS A 74 -15.99 -18.81 17.24
N ASP A 75 -17.28 -18.49 17.20
CA ASP A 75 -17.78 -17.12 17.10
C ASP A 75 -17.32 -16.34 18.35
N ARG A 76 -16.18 -15.65 18.23
CA ARG A 76 -15.62 -14.80 19.27
C ARG A 76 -16.19 -13.40 19.07
N GLY A 77 -16.88 -12.85 20.06
CA GLY A 77 -17.41 -11.48 20.02
C GLY A 77 -16.35 -10.45 19.61
N GLY A 78 -15.10 -10.65 20.02
CA GLY A 78 -13.96 -9.83 19.62
C GLY A 78 -13.71 -9.78 18.10
N LYS A 79 -13.99 -10.85 17.35
CA LYS A 79 -13.88 -10.84 15.88
C LYS A 79 -14.89 -9.87 15.27
N ARG A 80 -16.13 -9.88 15.77
CA ARG A 80 -17.21 -9.00 15.28
C ARG A 80 -16.92 -7.55 15.65
N LEU A 81 -16.50 -7.30 16.89
CA LEU A 81 -16.11 -5.96 17.34
C LEU A 81 -14.95 -5.41 16.50
N LEU A 82 -13.89 -6.21 16.29
CA LEU A 82 -12.74 -5.81 15.47
C LEU A 82 -13.15 -5.51 14.03
N LEU A 83 -14.01 -6.33 13.43
CA LEU A 83 -14.53 -6.09 12.08
C LEU A 83 -15.26 -4.74 11.99
N VAL A 84 -16.14 -4.46 12.95
CA VAL A 84 -16.89 -3.19 12.98
C VAL A 84 -15.94 -2.00 13.12
N VAL A 85 -15.03 -2.03 14.10
CA VAL A 85 -14.09 -0.94 14.35
C VAL A 85 -13.17 -0.69 13.15
N VAL A 86 -12.55 -1.73 12.59
CA VAL A 86 -11.63 -1.58 11.45
C VAL A 86 -12.36 -1.12 10.20
N SER A 87 -13.58 -1.63 9.95
CA SER A 87 -14.40 -1.19 8.81
C SER A 87 -14.81 0.28 8.91
N MET A 88 -15.13 0.76 10.11
CA MET A 88 -15.47 2.17 10.35
C MET A 88 -14.26 3.08 10.15
N VAL A 89 -13.11 2.75 10.74
CA VAL A 89 -11.87 3.54 10.59
C VAL A 89 -11.44 3.60 9.12
N PHE A 90 -11.46 2.47 8.43
CA PHE A 90 -11.14 2.41 7.00
C PHE A 90 -12.12 3.26 6.19
N GLY A 91 -13.43 3.18 6.44
CA GLY A 91 -14.43 4.02 5.77
C GLY A 91 -14.17 5.52 5.92
N MET A 92 -13.79 5.97 7.12
CA MET A 92 -13.43 7.37 7.37
C MET A 92 -12.17 7.79 6.59
N GLU A 93 -11.15 6.93 6.55
CA GLU A 93 -9.91 7.17 5.81
C GLU A 93 -10.14 7.27 4.29
N ILE A 94 -10.96 6.37 3.74
CA ILE A 94 -11.36 6.42 2.32
C ILE A 94 -12.16 7.68 2.02
N GLY A 95 -13.11 8.04 2.88
CA GLY A 95 -13.91 9.27 2.72
C GLY A 95 -13.03 10.52 2.65
N PHE A 96 -12.04 10.61 3.54
CA PHE A 96 -11.09 11.72 3.54
C PHE A 96 -10.24 11.78 2.25
N LYS A 97 -9.75 10.64 1.75
CA LYS A 97 -8.98 10.58 0.49
C LYS A 97 -9.81 10.88 -0.76
N PHE A 98 -11.08 10.46 -0.74
CA PHE A 98 -12.03 10.76 -1.82
C PHE A 98 -12.35 12.25 -1.86
N ALA A 99 -12.64 12.86 -0.70
CA ALA A 99 -12.88 14.30 -0.60
C ALA A 99 -11.67 15.14 -1.04
N SER A 100 -10.47 14.65 -0.75
CA SER A 100 -9.22 15.34 -1.07
C SER A 100 -8.64 15.00 -2.46
N LYS A 101 -9.39 14.35 -3.35
CA LYS A 101 -8.99 13.97 -4.73
C LYS A 101 -7.60 13.31 -4.84
N GLN A 102 -7.27 12.47 -3.87
CA GLN A 102 -5.96 11.81 -3.75
C GLN A 102 -6.12 10.29 -3.70
N LEU A 103 -7.01 9.75 -4.54
CA LEU A 103 -7.33 8.33 -4.59
C LEU A 103 -6.15 7.47 -5.06
N ILE A 104 -5.14 8.05 -5.72
CA ILE A 104 -3.91 7.32 -6.06
C ILE A 104 -3.26 6.69 -4.82
N TYR A 105 -3.36 7.35 -3.66
CA TYR A 105 -2.80 6.83 -2.41
C TYR A 105 -3.60 5.68 -1.82
N LEU A 106 -4.78 5.34 -2.35
CA LEU A 106 -5.53 4.13 -1.95
C LEU A 106 -4.76 2.85 -2.31
N LEU A 107 -3.92 2.92 -3.33
CA LEU A 107 -3.06 1.80 -3.74
C LEU A 107 -1.84 1.63 -2.82
N ASN A 108 -1.65 2.52 -1.84
CA ASN A 108 -0.59 2.36 -0.86
C ASN A 108 -0.82 1.07 -0.04
N PRO A 109 0.26 0.36 0.34
CA PRO A 109 0.18 -0.95 0.98
C PRO A 109 -0.60 -0.92 2.30
N CYS A 110 -0.67 0.21 3.01
CA CYS A 110 -1.45 0.36 4.25
C CYS A 110 -2.96 0.17 4.04
N HIS A 111 -3.53 0.73 2.97
CA HIS A 111 -4.97 0.62 2.73
C HIS A 111 -5.33 -0.74 2.10
N ILE A 112 -4.46 -1.27 1.24
CA ILE A 112 -4.63 -2.60 0.66
C ILE A 112 -4.59 -3.69 1.75
N THR A 113 -3.65 -3.59 2.69
CA THR A 113 -3.58 -4.53 3.82
C THR A 113 -4.79 -4.40 4.76
N THR A 114 -5.26 -3.19 5.03
CA THR A 114 -6.46 -2.95 5.84
C THR A 114 -7.73 -3.50 5.17
N ALA A 115 -7.89 -3.31 3.86
CA ALA A 115 -8.99 -3.89 3.08
C ALA A 115 -8.95 -5.42 3.10
N LEU A 116 -7.75 -6.02 2.95
CA LEU A 116 -7.56 -7.46 3.06
C LEU A 116 -7.92 -7.98 4.46
N GLN A 117 -7.58 -7.24 5.52
CA GLN A 117 -7.93 -7.59 6.90
C GLN A 117 -9.45 -7.59 7.11
N ILE A 118 -10.18 -6.60 6.57
CA ILE A 118 -11.65 -6.55 6.59
C ILE A 118 -12.23 -7.77 5.85
N TYR A 119 -11.71 -8.09 4.67
CA TYR A 119 -12.12 -9.27 3.90
C TYR A 119 -11.91 -10.57 4.70
N LEU A 120 -10.74 -10.76 5.31
CA LEU A 120 -10.42 -11.94 6.12
C LEU A 120 -11.30 -12.07 7.37
N LEU A 121 -11.72 -10.94 7.95
CA LEU A 121 -12.64 -10.92 9.08
C LEU A 121 -14.09 -11.21 8.64
N ALA A 122 -14.53 -10.72 7.49
CA ALA A 122 -15.90 -10.93 7.00
C ALA A 122 -16.12 -12.30 6.34
N ALA A 123 -15.13 -12.82 5.62
CA ALA A 123 -15.28 -14.04 4.82
C ALA A 123 -15.41 -15.31 5.69
N PRO A 124 -16.22 -16.30 5.25
CA PRO A 124 -16.23 -17.61 5.88
C PRO A 124 -14.89 -18.32 5.64
N PRO A 125 -14.45 -19.18 6.57
CA PRO A 125 -13.20 -19.89 6.43
C PRO A 125 -13.24 -20.81 5.20
N SER A 126 -12.28 -20.62 4.29
CA SER A 126 -12.11 -21.41 3.07
C SER A 126 -10.63 -21.63 2.79
N ARG A 127 -10.31 -22.51 1.83
CA ARG A 127 -8.91 -22.72 1.40
C ARG A 127 -8.30 -21.41 0.90
N PHE A 128 -9.06 -20.66 0.10
CA PHE A 128 -8.63 -19.36 -0.43
C PHE A 128 -8.39 -18.33 0.69
N VAL A 129 -9.30 -18.22 1.66
CA VAL A 129 -9.16 -17.32 2.81
C VAL A 129 -7.93 -17.68 3.65
N THR A 130 -7.59 -18.97 3.76
CA THR A 130 -6.38 -19.43 4.47
C THR A 130 -5.10 -19.03 3.74
N ILE A 131 -5.08 -19.12 2.41
CA ILE A 131 -3.96 -18.65 1.58
C ILE A 131 -3.81 -17.13 1.72
N MET A 132 -4.92 -16.39 1.57
CA MET A 132 -4.95 -14.93 1.74
C MET A 132 -4.50 -14.51 3.14
N PHE A 133 -4.89 -15.24 4.19
CA PHE A 133 -4.48 -14.97 5.57
C PHE A 133 -2.96 -15.12 5.75
N ARG A 134 -2.35 -16.17 5.20
CA ARG A 134 -0.89 -16.37 5.26
C ARG A 134 -0.13 -15.27 4.50
N ILE A 135 -0.65 -14.87 3.35
CA ILE A 135 -0.08 -13.77 2.55
C ILE A 135 -0.21 -12.44 3.31
N HIS A 136 -1.37 -12.18 3.91
CA HIS A 136 -1.62 -10.98 4.73
C HIS A 136 -0.63 -10.87 5.91
N LEU A 137 -0.37 -11.98 6.61
CA LEU A 137 0.64 -12.03 7.68
C LEU A 137 2.04 -11.68 7.19
N ASN A 138 2.42 -12.13 5.99
CA ASN A 138 3.71 -11.75 5.41
C ASN A 138 3.77 -10.26 5.06
N TYR A 139 2.68 -9.66 4.57
CA TYR A 139 2.62 -8.22 4.31
C TYR A 139 2.67 -7.36 5.57
N LEU A 140 2.16 -7.86 6.71
CA LEU A 140 2.25 -7.18 8.00
C LEU A 140 3.70 -6.96 8.48
N ASN A 141 4.64 -7.83 8.10
CA ASN A 141 6.07 -7.61 8.38
C ASN A 141 6.59 -6.32 7.72
N GLY A 142 6.06 -5.95 6.55
CA GLY A 142 6.38 -4.69 5.88
C GLY A 142 5.92 -3.47 6.68
N ALA A 143 4.76 -3.54 7.34
CA ALA A 143 4.29 -2.46 8.22
C ALA A 143 5.18 -2.32 9.47
N ILE A 144 5.64 -3.44 10.05
CA ILE A 144 6.60 -3.43 11.17
C ILE A 144 7.92 -2.79 10.73
N LEU A 145 8.42 -3.13 9.54
CA LEU A 145 9.62 -2.51 8.98
C LEU A 145 9.44 -1.01 8.74
N ALA A 146 8.27 -0.57 8.28
CA ALA A 146 7.96 0.86 8.12
C ALA A 146 7.89 1.62 9.46
N ILE A 147 7.42 0.98 10.53
CA ILE A 147 7.43 1.54 11.89
C ILE A 147 8.85 1.59 12.46
N LEU A 148 9.66 0.55 12.21
CA LEU A 148 11.05 0.47 12.69
C LEU A 148 11.98 1.41 11.92
N PHE A 149 11.73 1.58 10.62
CA PHE A 149 12.45 2.47 9.71
C PHE A 149 11.49 3.49 9.10
N PRO A 150 11.03 4.49 9.90
CA PRO A 150 10.20 5.56 9.37
C PRO A 150 10.91 6.30 8.23
N VAL A 151 10.13 6.73 7.26
CA VAL A 151 10.58 7.46 6.06
C VAL A 151 11.54 8.58 6.47
N THR A 152 12.74 8.58 5.90
CA THR A 152 13.89 9.43 6.28
C THR A 152 13.69 10.92 6.01
N ASN A 153 12.59 11.35 5.37
CA ASN A 153 12.29 12.75 5.09
C ASN A 153 12.15 13.62 6.37
N THR A 154 11.98 13.03 7.55
CA THR A 154 11.96 13.73 8.85
C THR A 154 13.14 13.37 9.77
N ARG A 155 14.04 12.47 9.34
CA ARG A 155 15.27 12.20 10.09
C ARG A 155 16.28 13.30 9.79
N VAL A 156 16.23 14.38 10.58
CA VAL A 156 17.36 15.32 10.70
C VAL A 156 18.49 14.58 11.40
N VAL A 157 19.26 13.81 10.64
CA VAL A 157 20.50 13.24 11.14
C VAL A 157 21.45 14.43 11.28
N ARG A 158 21.69 14.89 12.51
CA ARG A 158 22.58 16.03 12.84
C ARG A 158 23.97 15.89 12.17
N TRP A 159 24.37 14.68 11.82
CA TRP A 159 25.61 14.36 11.12
C TRP A 159 25.65 14.73 9.63
N CYS A 160 24.52 14.85 8.93
CA CYS A 160 24.48 15.27 7.53
C CYS A 160 24.31 16.79 7.33
N SER A 161 24.38 17.58 8.42
CA SER A 161 24.59 19.03 8.32
C SER A 161 26.07 19.40 8.46
N LEU A 162 26.94 18.47 8.87
CA LEU A 162 28.39 18.69 8.95
C LEU A 162 29.11 18.34 7.63
N GLY A 163 28.53 17.48 6.79
CA GLY A 163 29.13 17.08 5.51
C GLY A 163 29.03 18.14 4.40
N THR A 164 28.01 19.01 4.45
CA THR A 164 27.85 20.13 3.51
C THR A 164 28.76 21.32 3.82
N SER A 165 29.44 21.34 4.97
CA SER A 165 30.47 22.33 5.27
C SER A 165 31.88 21.89 4.83
N ILE A 166 32.06 20.63 4.44
CA ILE A 166 33.38 20.08 4.05
C ILE A 166 33.53 20.01 2.53
N PHE A 167 32.44 19.84 1.77
CA PHE A 167 32.45 19.97 0.31
C PHE A 167 31.83 21.31 -0.09
N GLY A 168 32.65 22.36 -0.06
CA GLY A 168 32.32 23.66 -0.63
C GLY A 168 32.11 23.54 -2.15
N LEU A 169 30.85 23.55 -2.56
CA LEU A 169 30.45 23.87 -3.93
C LEU A 169 29.40 24.98 -3.83
N ASN A 170 29.81 26.16 -4.31
CA ASN A 170 28.99 27.37 -4.47
C ASN A 170 27.67 27.10 -5.20
#